data_AF-A0A1G5EU51-F1
#
_entry.id   AF-A0A1G5EU51-F1
#
_cell.length_a   1.000
_cell.length_b   1.000
_cell.length_c   1.000
_cell.angle_alpha   90.00
_cell.angle_beta   90.00
_cell.angle_gamma   90.00
#
_symmetry.space_group_name_H-M   'P 1'
#
loop_
_entity.id
_entity.type
_entity.pdbx_description
1 polymer ?
#
loop_
_entity_poly.entity_id
_entity_poly.type
_entity_poly.pdbx_seq_one_letter_code
_entity_poly.pdbx_strand_id
1 'polypeptide(L)'
;MKRKVRVAISFLAAAVMLILQGMAIKAAEPNNEKALLNPYELVQTEIMENGGGFYEDDISYSPISGSKILKAENVDFSKGLVGIEVTARTRWGGSEIYVYIDDPKSEPIARILIRAYSFNQSTGIPKVNVSGVHDIYFEANNPIDIATWKALPGKIYEGGDVPQIDPYKDNEAEVNFGTSGVGVVKDKRHTVLVDFSENDFFLMKDVNFEKGLKSITIEARAEDDGIIEVRKDSPAGELIGTIEFRDTDDSYKPFEGEMANLEGMQKIYFVGKKGKCNIDTWSAAPRNTDRPLPTPGEKISPYGYVEAEIDFPRENAEIVEDNWNKVVSIKENGYISAQKVNFRYGLTSVVIVAKSEKPAAVEVREGSVDGELLGVIKVENTDGEYLHYRTKAPNIEGIHDLYFVCKVGSCMIDKWTVMSKMMPVPGNEPISGGEENDDPEKEQPEQPENPDKPESPEIPDKPEIPEDPEKTENPEEPEQPEIPEEPEQPDIQGDCKLELKYSRDIWDGGYQINFKITNISQEQSSGWTLKIKKKYINVAQSWCTNVDEDGEYYIFTPLSWNAVLNPGQSTEFGIIGSGDASGGLDYSFND
;
A
#
# COMPACT_ATOMS: atom_id res chain seq x y z
N MET A 1 -45.48 85.77 0.74
CA MET A 1 -44.38 84.81 0.98
C MET A 1 -45.01 83.45 1.30
N LYS A 2 -45.66 82.80 0.32
CA LYS A 2 -45.23 81.66 -0.51
C LYS A 2 -44.87 80.41 0.33
N ARG A 3 -45.81 79.48 0.65
CA ARG A 3 -46.58 78.48 -0.19
C ARG A 3 -45.85 77.11 -0.18
N LYS A 4 -46.43 75.92 0.05
CA LYS A 4 -47.79 75.28 -0.02
C LYS A 4 -47.68 73.95 0.80
N VAL A 5 -48.62 73.42 1.59
CA VAL A 5 -50.06 73.03 1.46
C VAL A 5 -50.36 71.91 0.45
N ARG A 6 -50.86 70.74 0.94
CA ARG A 6 -52.12 69.99 0.58
C ARG A 6 -51.98 68.46 0.86
N VAL A 7 -52.96 67.63 1.23
CA VAL A 7 -54.41 67.68 1.63
C VAL A 7 -54.84 66.28 2.17
N ALA A 8 -55.88 66.28 3.01
CA ALA A 8 -56.72 65.25 3.67
C ALA A 8 -57.18 64.00 2.85
N ILE A 9 -57.30 62.79 3.44
CA ILE A 9 -58.46 62.08 4.07
C ILE A 9 -59.63 61.65 3.14
N SER A 10 -59.91 60.33 3.16
CA SER A 10 -61.20 59.61 2.98
C SER A 10 -61.87 59.57 1.59
N PHE A 11 -62.09 58.36 1.05
CA PHE A 11 -63.36 57.63 1.21
C PHE A 11 -63.24 56.18 0.72
N LEU A 12 -63.62 55.29 1.63
CA LEU A 12 -63.83 53.88 1.45
C LEU A 12 -65.00 53.65 0.47
N ALA A 13 -64.82 52.69 -0.43
CA ALA A 13 -65.82 51.74 -0.95
C ALA A 13 -67.23 52.26 -1.28
N ALA A 14 -67.61 52.16 -2.56
CA ALA A 14 -68.74 51.30 -2.99
C ALA A 14 -69.04 51.49 -4.48
N ALA A 15 -68.70 50.47 -5.27
CA ALA A 15 -69.40 49.96 -6.47
C ALA A 15 -68.42 48.98 -7.15
N VAL A 16 -68.24 47.77 -6.63
CA VAL A 16 -69.09 46.61 -6.94
C VAL A 16 -69.18 46.37 -8.46
N MET A 17 -68.56 45.26 -8.84
CA MET A 17 -68.90 44.37 -9.95
C MET A 17 -68.54 44.75 -11.39
N LEU A 18 -67.72 43.86 -11.95
CA LEU A 18 -67.63 43.45 -13.36
C LEU A 18 -67.24 44.57 -14.32
N ILE A 19 -66.05 44.55 -14.89
CA ILE A 19 -65.69 43.61 -15.96
C ILE A 19 -64.27 43.08 -15.77
N LEU A 20 -64.17 41.75 -15.75
CA LEU A 20 -62.94 41.01 -16.06
C LEU A 20 -62.47 41.35 -17.48
N GLN A 21 -61.20 41.71 -17.66
CA GLN A 21 -60.24 40.93 -18.47
C GLN A 21 -58.91 41.67 -18.65
N GLY A 22 -57.84 40.99 -18.27
CA GLY A 22 -56.53 41.12 -18.90
C GLY A 22 -55.59 42.19 -18.35
N MET A 23 -55.02 41.94 -17.16
CA MET A 23 -53.59 42.19 -16.88
C MET A 23 -53.25 41.67 -15.48
N ALA A 24 -52.70 40.46 -15.44
CA ALA A 24 -52.02 39.96 -14.25
C ALA A 24 -50.69 40.73 -14.12
N ILE A 25 -50.64 41.69 -13.19
CA ILE A 25 -49.36 42.22 -12.70
C ILE A 25 -48.85 41.17 -11.71
N LYS A 26 -47.91 40.34 -12.16
CA LYS A 26 -47.18 39.40 -11.31
C LYS A 26 -46.32 40.25 -10.36
N ALA A 27 -46.67 40.27 -9.08
CA ALA A 27 -45.78 40.78 -8.05
C ALA A 27 -44.48 39.96 -8.12
N ALA A 28 -43.34 40.63 -8.31
CA ALA A 28 -42.05 39.99 -8.19
C ALA A 28 -41.89 39.55 -6.73
N GLU A 29 -41.77 38.25 -6.51
CA GLU A 29 -41.37 37.68 -5.22
C GLU A 29 -39.98 38.22 -4.84
N PRO A 30 -39.71 38.49 -3.56
CA PRO A 30 -38.38 38.90 -3.13
C PRO A 30 -37.41 37.76 -3.47
N ASN A 31 -36.43 38.06 -4.32
CA ASN A 31 -35.37 37.13 -4.70
C ASN A 31 -34.50 36.87 -3.46
N ASN A 32 -34.90 35.89 -2.65
CA ASN A 32 -34.17 35.45 -1.48
C ASN A 32 -33.12 34.44 -1.95
N GLU A 33 -32.07 34.91 -2.63
CA GLU A 33 -30.89 34.08 -2.89
C GLU A 33 -30.33 33.68 -1.51
N LYS A 34 -30.48 32.40 -1.14
CA LYS A 34 -29.88 31.86 0.08
C LYS A 34 -28.37 32.10 -0.01
N ALA A 35 -27.82 32.70 1.05
CA ALA A 35 -26.40 32.98 1.12
C ALA A 35 -25.60 31.68 1.00
N LEU A 36 -24.56 31.72 0.17
CA LEU A 36 -23.65 30.61 -0.05
C LEU A 36 -22.86 30.34 1.24
N LEU A 37 -22.89 29.09 1.74
CA LEU A 37 -22.15 28.70 2.93
C LEU A 37 -20.71 28.35 2.54
N ASN A 38 -19.72 29.02 3.12
CA ASN A 38 -18.30 28.67 2.96
C ASN A 38 -17.94 27.52 3.91
N PRO A 39 -17.73 26.28 3.41
CA PRO A 39 -17.42 25.15 4.27
C PRO A 39 -15.96 25.12 4.72
N TYR A 40 -15.08 25.93 4.15
CA TYR A 40 -13.65 25.94 4.45
C TYR A 40 -13.29 26.77 5.69
N GLU A 41 -14.30 27.36 6.33
CA GLU A 41 -14.21 27.94 7.66
C GLU A 41 -14.96 27.06 8.66
N LEU A 42 -14.74 27.28 9.96
CA LEU A 42 -15.40 26.48 10.98
C LEU A 42 -16.91 26.76 11.00
N VAL A 43 -17.70 25.76 10.61
CA VAL A 43 -19.17 25.83 10.59
C VAL A 43 -19.73 25.24 11.88
N GLN A 44 -20.49 26.05 12.63
CA GLN A 44 -21.25 25.57 13.78
C GLN A 44 -22.44 24.74 13.28
N THR A 45 -22.65 23.55 13.84
CA THR A 45 -23.81 22.73 13.43
C THR A 45 -25.14 23.35 13.83
N GLU A 46 -25.17 24.30 14.77
CA GLU A 46 -26.38 25.00 15.19
C GLU A 46 -27.05 25.80 14.06
N ILE A 47 -26.29 26.20 13.03
CA ILE A 47 -26.83 26.90 11.86
C ILE A 47 -27.36 25.95 10.78
N MET A 48 -27.16 24.64 10.94
CA MET A 48 -27.69 23.62 10.03
C MET A 48 -29.18 23.39 10.30
N GLU A 49 -29.92 22.99 9.27
CA GLU A 49 -31.27 22.47 9.46
C GLU A 49 -31.24 21.22 10.36
N ASN A 50 -32.18 21.15 11.30
CA ASN A 50 -32.21 20.20 12.42
C ASN A 50 -31.03 20.31 13.40
N GLY A 51 -30.18 21.34 13.27
CA GLY A 51 -29.08 21.63 14.18
C GLY A 51 -29.49 22.35 15.46
N GLY A 52 -28.56 22.39 16.41
CA GLY A 52 -28.58 23.22 17.61
C GLY A 52 -29.49 22.72 18.74
N GLY A 53 -29.65 23.60 19.74
CA GLY A 53 -30.55 23.40 20.88
C GLY A 53 -29.89 22.87 22.15
N PHE A 54 -28.57 22.64 22.15
CA PHE A 54 -27.84 22.10 23.29
C PHE A 54 -26.52 22.85 23.51
N TYR A 55 -26.16 23.02 24.78
CA TYR A 55 -24.99 23.77 25.22
C TYR A 55 -24.33 23.07 26.41
N GLU A 56 -23.00 22.96 26.39
CA GLU A 56 -22.19 22.44 27.49
C GLU A 56 -20.82 23.12 27.48
N ASP A 57 -20.42 23.73 28.61
CA ASP A 57 -19.11 24.41 28.77
C ASP A 57 -18.70 25.28 27.57
N ASP A 58 -19.60 26.19 27.18
CA ASP A 58 -19.50 27.12 26.03
C ASP A 58 -19.48 26.47 24.62
N ILE A 59 -19.68 25.15 24.53
CA ILE A 59 -19.83 24.42 23.27
C ILE A 59 -21.31 24.30 22.91
N SER A 60 -21.71 24.91 21.79
CA SER A 60 -22.98 24.63 21.13
C SER A 60 -22.86 23.34 20.33
N TYR A 61 -23.86 22.46 20.41
CA TYR A 61 -23.84 21.20 19.66
C TYR A 61 -25.22 20.72 19.22
N SER A 62 -25.18 19.81 18.25
CA SER A 62 -26.34 19.19 17.62
C SER A 62 -26.29 17.68 17.84
N PRO A 63 -27.15 17.11 18.70
CA PRO A 63 -27.27 15.67 18.82
C PRO A 63 -27.93 15.08 17.58
N ILE A 64 -27.32 14.06 16.99
CA ILE A 64 -27.91 13.18 15.98
C ILE A 64 -28.31 11.88 16.69
N SER A 65 -29.59 11.51 16.61
CA SER A 65 -30.09 10.23 17.16
C SER A 65 -31.33 9.77 16.38
N GLY A 66 -31.52 8.45 16.27
CA GLY A 66 -32.62 7.88 15.49
C GLY A 66 -32.52 8.27 14.02
N SER A 67 -33.63 8.71 13.41
CA SER A 67 -33.71 9.11 12.00
C SER A 67 -33.37 10.59 11.75
N LYS A 68 -32.72 11.26 12.69
CA LYS A 68 -32.39 12.69 12.57
C LYS A 68 -31.22 12.86 11.61
N ILE A 69 -31.33 13.82 10.69
CA ILE A 69 -30.27 14.19 9.75
C ILE A 69 -30.04 15.69 9.86
N LEU A 70 -28.78 16.11 9.99
CA LEU A 70 -28.40 17.53 9.90
C LEU A 70 -28.17 17.87 8.43
N LYS A 71 -28.66 19.03 7.99
CA LYS A 71 -28.50 19.49 6.60
C LYS A 71 -27.94 20.91 6.55
N ALA A 72 -26.93 21.14 5.72
CA ALA A 72 -26.56 22.48 5.27
C ALA A 72 -26.80 22.61 3.77
N GLU A 73 -27.41 23.72 3.37
CA GLU A 73 -27.77 24.01 1.98
C GLU A 73 -26.84 25.03 1.35
N ASN A 74 -26.71 24.98 0.02
CA ASN A 74 -25.92 25.93 -0.77
C ASN A 74 -24.46 26.06 -0.28
N VAL A 75 -23.83 24.92 -0.04
CA VAL A 75 -22.46 24.82 0.44
C VAL A 75 -21.49 24.90 -0.72
N ASP A 76 -20.53 25.82 -0.64
CA ASP A 76 -19.57 26.08 -1.71
C ASP A 76 -18.31 25.21 -1.60
N PHE A 77 -18.29 24.10 -2.34
CA PHE A 77 -17.09 23.29 -2.52
C PHE A 77 -16.25 23.78 -3.73
N SER A 78 -16.28 25.06 -4.09
CA SER A 78 -15.45 25.66 -5.18
C SER A 78 -13.93 25.61 -4.94
N LYS A 79 -13.46 25.04 -3.83
CA LYS A 79 -12.04 24.70 -3.64
C LYS A 79 -11.83 23.18 -3.53
N GLY A 80 -12.77 22.37 -4.01
CA GLY A 80 -12.73 20.91 -3.91
C GLY A 80 -12.89 20.40 -2.48
N LEU A 81 -13.37 19.16 -2.33
CA LEU A 81 -13.54 18.52 -1.02
C LEU A 81 -12.61 17.31 -0.91
N VAL A 82 -11.56 17.42 -0.10
CA VAL A 82 -10.62 16.31 0.14
C VAL A 82 -10.78 15.66 1.52
N GLY A 83 -11.47 16.36 2.43
CA GLY A 83 -11.77 15.88 3.77
C GLY A 83 -12.87 16.68 4.43
N ILE A 84 -13.51 16.08 5.43
CA ILE A 84 -14.52 16.71 6.27
C ILE A 84 -14.09 16.47 7.70
N GLU A 85 -13.64 17.52 8.37
CA GLU A 85 -13.31 17.47 9.79
C GLU A 85 -14.56 17.84 10.59
N VAL A 86 -14.88 17.05 11.61
CA VAL A 86 -15.97 17.30 12.55
C VAL A 86 -15.42 17.32 13.97
N THR A 87 -15.95 18.21 14.81
CA THR A 87 -15.73 18.17 16.25
C THR A 87 -16.93 17.49 16.88
N ALA A 88 -16.77 16.26 17.35
CA ALA A 88 -17.87 15.44 17.82
C ALA A 88 -17.49 14.58 19.03
N ARG A 89 -18.50 14.03 19.71
CA ARG A 89 -18.34 13.04 20.78
C ARG A 89 -19.43 11.98 20.74
N THR A 90 -19.15 10.83 21.33
CA THR A 90 -20.08 9.72 21.48
C THR A 90 -19.92 9.06 22.85
N ARG A 91 -20.94 8.34 23.31
CA ARG A 91 -20.85 7.41 24.46
C ARG A 91 -20.94 5.95 24.03
N TRP A 92 -20.96 5.67 22.73
CA TRP A 92 -21.17 4.35 22.14
C TRP A 92 -19.99 3.95 21.26
N GLY A 93 -19.52 2.71 21.41
CA GLY A 93 -18.47 2.17 20.54
C GLY A 93 -18.98 1.95 19.12
N GLY A 94 -18.11 2.13 18.12
CA GLY A 94 -18.47 1.95 16.70
C GLY A 94 -19.39 3.05 16.13
N SER A 95 -19.50 4.20 16.80
CA SER A 95 -20.25 5.35 16.32
C SER A 95 -19.62 5.97 15.07
N GLU A 96 -20.39 6.03 13.99
CA GLU A 96 -20.00 6.65 12.72
C GLU A 96 -20.96 7.77 12.34
N ILE A 97 -20.42 8.83 11.74
CA ILE A 97 -21.17 9.82 10.99
C ILE A 97 -21.09 9.47 9.51
N TYR A 98 -22.23 9.33 8.84
CA TYR A 98 -22.35 9.21 7.40
C TYR A 98 -22.56 10.59 6.79
N VAL A 99 -21.75 10.92 5.78
CA VAL A 99 -21.86 12.17 5.04
C VAL A 99 -22.41 11.89 3.65
N TYR A 100 -23.42 12.65 3.25
CA TYR A 100 -23.98 12.62 1.90
C TYR A 100 -23.90 13.99 1.23
N ILE A 101 -23.89 13.98 -0.09
CA ILE A 101 -23.97 15.18 -0.94
C ILE A 101 -25.22 15.09 -1.80
N ASP A 102 -26.00 16.17 -1.81
CA ASP A 102 -27.25 16.41 -2.54
C ASP A 102 -28.43 15.48 -2.21
N ASP A 103 -28.20 14.18 -2.06
CA ASP A 103 -29.21 13.18 -1.74
C ASP A 103 -28.81 12.33 -0.51
N PRO A 104 -29.50 12.47 0.65
CA PRO A 104 -29.21 11.68 1.85
C PRO A 104 -29.62 10.19 1.73
N LYS A 105 -30.20 9.77 0.60
CA LYS A 105 -30.49 8.35 0.30
C LYS A 105 -29.45 7.71 -0.62
N SER A 106 -28.48 8.48 -1.10
CA SER A 106 -27.36 7.97 -1.89
C SER A 106 -26.36 7.21 -1.00
N GLU A 107 -25.35 6.59 -1.61
CA GLU A 107 -24.23 6.05 -0.83
C GLU A 107 -23.45 7.19 -0.15
N PRO A 108 -23.08 7.05 1.13
CA PRO A 108 -22.35 8.10 1.82
C PRO A 108 -20.98 8.32 1.18
N ILE A 109 -20.69 9.59 0.89
CA ILE A 109 -19.40 10.00 0.35
C ILE A 109 -18.29 9.83 1.40
N ALA A 110 -18.58 9.95 2.69
CA ALA A 110 -17.61 9.76 3.75
C ALA A 110 -18.25 9.08 4.98
N ARG A 111 -17.43 8.31 5.71
CA ARG A 111 -17.76 7.76 7.02
C ARG A 111 -16.75 8.30 8.03
N ILE A 112 -17.21 8.84 9.15
CA ILE A 112 -16.35 9.45 10.18
C ILE A 112 -16.53 8.69 11.48
N LEU A 113 -15.51 7.94 11.88
CA LEU A 113 -15.54 7.16 13.12
C LEU A 113 -15.26 8.06 14.32
N ILE A 114 -16.19 8.08 15.28
CA ILE A 114 -16.08 8.87 16.52
C ILE A 114 -15.79 7.93 17.68
N ARG A 115 -14.67 8.15 18.39
CA ARG A 115 -14.21 7.27 19.49
C ARG A 115 -14.14 7.96 20.86
N ALA A 116 -14.42 9.26 20.92
CA ALA A 116 -14.17 10.06 22.11
C ALA A 116 -15.44 10.37 22.91
N TYR A 117 -15.34 10.26 24.23
CA TYR A 117 -16.38 10.68 25.19
C TYR A 117 -16.45 12.20 25.39
N SER A 118 -15.36 12.91 25.07
CA SER A 118 -15.27 14.38 25.00
C SER A 118 -15.25 14.84 23.55
N PHE A 119 -15.63 16.10 23.29
CA PHE A 119 -15.53 16.68 21.96
C PHE A 119 -14.09 16.64 21.46
N ASN A 120 -13.87 15.96 20.34
CA ASN A 120 -12.60 15.87 19.67
C ASN A 120 -12.80 15.97 18.15
N GLN A 121 -11.74 16.38 17.46
CA GLN A 121 -11.73 16.41 16.00
C GLN A 121 -11.62 14.99 15.45
N SER A 122 -12.34 14.74 14.37
CA SER A 122 -12.29 13.50 13.59
C SER A 122 -12.52 13.83 12.13
N THR A 123 -11.81 13.17 11.22
CA THR A 123 -11.83 13.52 9.80
C THR A 123 -12.37 12.36 8.97
N GLY A 124 -13.40 12.65 8.18
CA GLY A 124 -13.91 11.79 7.12
C GLY A 124 -13.27 12.12 5.80
N ILE A 125 -12.93 11.09 5.02
CA ILE A 125 -12.38 11.25 3.68
C ILE A 125 -13.47 10.93 2.65
N PRO A 126 -13.84 11.88 1.77
CA PRO A 126 -14.72 11.63 0.64
C PRO A 126 -14.18 10.55 -0.29
N LYS A 127 -15.07 9.64 -0.70
CA LYS A 127 -14.87 8.59 -1.70
C LYS A 127 -15.00 9.10 -3.14
N VAL A 128 -15.57 10.29 -3.32
CA VAL A 128 -15.79 10.93 -4.62
C VAL A 128 -15.28 12.36 -4.57
N ASN A 129 -14.91 12.89 -5.74
CA ASN A 129 -14.56 14.30 -5.87
C ASN A 129 -15.85 15.14 -5.82
N VAL A 130 -15.86 16.15 -4.95
CA VAL A 130 -16.97 17.09 -4.81
C VAL A 130 -16.43 18.49 -5.07
N SER A 131 -17.07 19.22 -5.97
CA SER A 131 -16.71 20.59 -6.33
C SER A 131 -17.92 21.38 -6.79
N GLY A 132 -17.94 22.68 -6.52
CA GLY A 132 -19.09 23.53 -6.82
C GLY A 132 -20.09 23.55 -5.67
N VAL A 133 -21.31 23.99 -5.95
CA VAL A 133 -22.32 24.26 -4.91
C VAL A 133 -23.21 23.03 -4.70
N HIS A 134 -23.27 22.55 -3.46
CA HIS A 134 -23.98 21.32 -3.09
C HIS A 134 -24.73 21.47 -1.76
N ASP A 135 -25.67 20.57 -1.50
CA ASP A 135 -26.21 20.36 -0.15
C ASP A 135 -25.42 19.24 0.55
N ILE A 136 -25.14 19.37 1.84
CA ILE A 136 -24.45 18.35 2.64
C ILE A 136 -25.33 17.86 3.80
N TYR A 137 -25.27 16.56 4.06
CA TYR A 137 -26.09 15.89 5.08
C TYR A 137 -25.22 15.06 6.01
N PHE A 138 -25.51 15.12 7.31
CA PHE A 138 -24.91 14.24 8.33
C PHE A 138 -25.97 13.36 8.98
N GLU A 139 -25.73 12.06 8.98
CA GLU A 139 -26.49 11.02 9.69
C GLU A 139 -25.55 10.23 10.60
N ALA A 140 -26.07 9.54 11.62
CA ALA A 140 -25.25 8.71 12.50
C ALA A 140 -25.91 7.36 12.81
N ASN A 141 -25.11 6.29 12.88
CA ASN A 141 -25.60 4.95 13.25
C ASN A 141 -25.96 4.81 14.73
N ASN A 142 -25.35 5.63 15.58
CA ASN A 142 -25.51 5.69 17.02
C ASN A 142 -25.67 7.15 17.44
N PRO A 143 -26.14 7.45 18.66
CA PRO A 143 -26.26 8.83 19.09
C PRO A 143 -24.88 9.51 19.15
N ILE A 144 -24.73 10.63 18.43
CA ILE A 144 -23.50 11.42 18.35
C ILE A 144 -23.84 12.90 18.55
N ASP A 145 -23.07 13.58 19.38
CA ASP A 145 -23.13 15.05 19.51
C ASP A 145 -22.09 15.65 18.57
N ILE A 146 -22.51 16.50 17.63
CA ILE A 146 -21.60 17.21 16.72
C ILE A 146 -21.65 18.70 17.05
N ALA A 147 -20.50 19.31 17.34
CA ALA A 147 -20.39 20.74 17.60
C ALA A 147 -20.18 21.52 16.30
N THR A 148 -19.09 21.20 15.59
CA THR A 148 -18.65 21.93 14.39
C THR A 148 -18.24 20.99 13.28
N TRP A 149 -18.17 21.52 12.06
CA TRP A 149 -17.50 20.86 10.94
C TRP A 149 -16.79 21.87 10.04
N LYS A 150 -15.83 21.40 9.24
CA LYS A 150 -15.22 22.17 8.16
C LYS A 150 -14.80 21.23 7.03
N ALA A 151 -14.89 21.71 5.80
CA ALA A 151 -14.26 21.09 4.64
C ALA A 151 -12.77 21.39 4.61
N LEU A 152 -11.99 20.40 4.20
CA LEU A 152 -10.59 20.56 3.83
C LEU A 152 -10.53 20.84 2.31
N PRO A 153 -9.90 21.95 1.87
CA PRO A 153 -9.79 22.29 0.46
C PRO A 153 -8.79 21.40 -0.27
N GLY A 154 -9.03 21.14 -1.56
CA GLY A 154 -8.07 20.53 -2.49
C GLY A 154 -7.77 21.43 -3.69
N LYS A 155 -6.85 21.03 -4.58
CA LYS A 155 -6.70 21.72 -5.88
C LYS A 155 -7.89 21.33 -6.78
N ILE A 156 -8.61 22.32 -7.33
CA ILE A 156 -9.58 22.07 -8.41
C ILE A 156 -8.83 22.01 -9.74
N TYR A 157 -9.04 20.92 -10.47
CA TYR A 157 -8.62 20.80 -11.86
C TYR A 157 -9.85 21.08 -12.74
N GLU A 158 -9.85 22.20 -13.46
CA GLU A 158 -10.88 22.50 -14.45
C GLU A 158 -10.65 21.64 -15.71
N GLY A 159 -11.65 20.86 -16.09
CA GLY A 159 -11.59 19.93 -17.22
C GLY A 159 -11.52 18.48 -16.75
N GLY A 160 -12.33 17.61 -17.37
CA GLY A 160 -12.32 16.18 -17.08
C GLY A 160 -10.92 15.61 -17.20
N ASP A 161 -10.62 14.68 -16.28
CA ASP A 161 -9.34 14.08 -15.92
C ASP A 161 -8.59 14.85 -14.81
N VAL A 162 -8.72 14.31 -13.59
CA VAL A 162 -7.81 14.59 -12.47
C VAL A 162 -6.40 14.28 -12.98
N PRO A 163 -5.43 15.21 -12.92
CA PRO A 163 -4.07 14.88 -13.28
C PRO A 163 -3.58 13.82 -12.29
N GLN A 164 -3.34 12.64 -12.84
CA GLN A 164 -2.66 11.56 -12.17
C GLN A 164 -1.37 12.12 -11.56
N ILE A 165 -1.12 11.81 -10.29
CA ILE A 165 0.20 12.07 -9.74
C ILE A 165 1.15 11.11 -10.44
N ASP A 166 2.09 11.67 -11.19
CA ASP A 166 3.25 10.94 -11.68
C ASP A 166 4.23 10.82 -10.50
N PRO A 167 4.31 9.64 -9.84
CA PRO A 167 5.14 9.49 -8.66
C PRO A 167 6.62 9.57 -9.03
N TYR A 168 6.99 9.44 -10.31
CA TYR A 168 8.38 9.41 -10.77
C TYR A 168 8.96 10.82 -11.02
N LYS A 169 8.32 11.85 -10.46
CA LYS A 169 8.76 13.25 -10.41
C LYS A 169 8.73 13.74 -8.97
N ASP A 170 9.35 14.88 -8.71
CA ASP A 170 9.27 15.52 -7.40
C ASP A 170 7.85 16.07 -7.17
N ASN A 171 7.22 15.60 -6.10
CA ASN A 171 5.88 15.97 -5.67
C ASN A 171 5.95 16.71 -4.33
N GLU A 172 5.40 17.91 -4.26
CA GLU A 172 5.26 18.71 -3.03
C GLU A 172 4.40 17.96 -1.99
N ALA A 173 4.93 17.73 -0.79
CA ALA A 173 4.26 16.96 0.26
C ALA A 173 3.07 17.72 0.85
N GLU A 174 3.11 19.04 0.88
CA GLU A 174 1.99 19.91 1.25
C GLU A 174 0.85 19.91 0.20
N VAL A 175 1.13 19.45 -1.03
CA VAL A 175 0.11 19.21 -2.07
C VAL A 175 -0.40 17.79 -1.95
N ASN A 176 -1.13 17.55 -0.86
CA ASN A 176 -1.72 16.27 -0.52
C ASN A 176 -3.26 16.34 -0.48
N PHE A 177 -3.89 15.18 -0.25
CA PHE A 177 -5.34 14.98 -0.25
C PHE A 177 -5.90 14.76 1.17
N GLY A 178 -5.13 15.11 2.20
CA GLY A 178 -5.54 15.01 3.59
C GLY A 178 -4.36 14.83 4.53
N THR A 179 -4.48 15.41 5.71
CA THR A 179 -3.47 15.34 6.76
C THR A 179 -4.08 15.10 8.14
N SER A 180 -3.25 14.65 9.09
CA SER A 180 -3.53 14.66 10.52
C SER A 180 -2.32 15.20 11.28
N GLY A 181 -2.57 16.09 12.26
CA GLY A 181 -1.58 16.58 13.23
C GLY A 181 -0.44 17.46 12.71
N VAL A 182 -0.38 17.73 11.41
CA VAL A 182 0.68 18.56 10.79
C VAL A 182 0.25 19.98 10.46
N GLY A 183 1.21 20.90 10.51
CA GLY A 183 1.06 22.26 9.99
C GLY A 183 1.57 22.39 8.55
N VAL A 184 1.25 23.51 7.91
CA VAL A 184 1.87 23.93 6.65
C VAL A 184 2.51 25.30 6.87
N VAL A 185 3.81 25.42 6.61
CA VAL A 185 4.54 26.69 6.73
C VAL A 185 5.18 27.03 5.40
N LYS A 186 5.09 28.31 5.05
CA LYS A 186 5.81 28.89 3.92
C LYS A 186 7.06 29.59 4.42
N ASP A 187 8.22 29.03 4.13
CA ASP A 187 9.50 29.74 4.28
C ASP A 187 9.80 30.57 3.02
N LYS A 188 10.88 31.36 3.03
CA LYS A 188 11.29 32.25 1.93
C LYS A 188 11.54 31.52 0.60
N ARG A 189 11.68 30.18 0.61
CA ARG A 189 11.93 29.36 -0.60
C ARG A 189 10.95 28.20 -0.81
N HIS A 190 10.49 27.52 0.24
CA HIS A 190 9.64 26.32 0.14
C HIS A 190 8.34 26.48 0.94
N THR A 191 7.28 25.80 0.51
CA THR A 191 6.11 25.52 1.36
C THR A 191 6.26 24.07 1.79
N VAL A 192 6.10 23.76 3.07
CA VAL A 192 6.45 22.43 3.60
C VAL A 192 5.42 21.97 4.63
N LEU A 193 5.28 20.65 4.78
CA LEU A 193 4.62 20.06 5.95
C LEU A 193 5.56 20.20 7.15
N VAL A 194 5.05 20.75 8.25
CA VAL A 194 5.83 20.94 9.48
C VAL A 194 5.27 20.14 10.64
N ASP A 195 6.16 19.83 11.58
CA ASP A 195 5.85 19.12 12.82
C ASP A 195 5.29 17.70 12.59
N PHE A 196 5.63 17.05 11.47
CA PHE A 196 5.23 15.68 11.19
C PHE A 196 5.87 14.71 12.19
N SER A 197 5.04 14.03 12.97
CA SER A 197 5.45 13.23 14.12
C SER A 197 4.62 11.94 14.28
N GLU A 198 4.76 11.26 15.43
CA GLU A 198 4.12 9.97 15.67
C GLU A 198 2.58 10.06 15.59
N ASN A 199 1.97 9.19 14.78
CA ASN A 199 0.55 9.11 14.42
C ASN A 199 0.04 10.18 13.45
N ASP A 200 0.88 11.12 13.03
CA ASP A 200 0.55 12.05 11.97
C ASP A 200 0.55 11.34 10.62
N PHE A 201 -0.21 11.87 9.66
CA PHE A 201 -0.16 11.37 8.30
C PHE A 201 -0.39 12.45 7.27
N PHE A 202 0.06 12.19 6.04
CA PHE A 202 -0.43 12.84 4.84
C PHE A 202 -0.80 11.81 3.76
N LEU A 203 -1.82 12.14 2.97
CA LEU A 203 -2.47 11.24 2.01
C LEU A 203 -2.18 11.65 0.56
N MET A 204 -1.73 10.71 -0.26
CA MET A 204 -1.66 10.87 -1.71
C MET A 204 -2.70 9.96 -2.38
N LYS A 205 -3.58 10.55 -3.19
CA LYS A 205 -4.56 9.84 -4.02
C LYS A 205 -4.13 9.88 -5.47
N ASP A 206 -4.68 8.97 -6.27
CA ASP A 206 -4.49 8.95 -7.72
C ASP A 206 -3.01 8.93 -8.15
N VAL A 207 -2.19 8.20 -7.41
CA VAL A 207 -0.75 8.03 -7.67
C VAL A 207 -0.56 6.92 -8.70
N ASN A 208 -0.04 7.24 -9.88
CA ASN A 208 0.08 6.27 -10.97
C ASN A 208 1.46 5.58 -11.00
N PHE A 209 1.57 4.40 -10.38
CA PHE A 209 2.77 3.56 -10.47
C PHE A 209 2.77 2.70 -11.74
N GLU A 210 2.52 3.28 -12.92
CA GLU A 210 2.47 2.56 -14.20
C GLU A 210 3.77 1.83 -14.56
N LYS A 211 4.91 2.24 -13.98
CA LYS A 211 6.24 1.65 -14.19
C LYS A 211 6.65 0.76 -13.01
N GLY A 212 5.70 0.36 -12.17
CA GLY A 212 5.93 -0.33 -10.90
C GLY A 212 6.58 0.53 -9.84
N LEU A 213 6.34 0.22 -8.57
CA LEU A 213 6.92 0.92 -7.42
C LEU A 213 8.11 0.13 -6.88
N LYS A 214 9.30 0.72 -6.87
CA LYS A 214 10.50 0.13 -6.26
C LYS A 214 10.79 0.72 -4.88
N SER A 215 10.79 2.05 -4.80
CA SER A 215 11.15 2.81 -3.60
C SER A 215 10.50 4.19 -3.65
N ILE A 216 10.42 4.85 -2.49
CA ILE A 216 9.97 6.24 -2.35
C ILE A 216 11.02 7.03 -1.58
N THR A 217 11.37 8.21 -2.07
CA THR A 217 12.24 9.19 -1.42
C THR A 217 11.41 10.37 -0.92
N ILE A 218 11.67 10.85 0.28
CA ILE A 218 11.19 12.14 0.80
C ILE A 218 12.37 13.08 0.98
N GLU A 219 12.18 14.38 0.72
CA GLU A 219 13.10 15.44 1.18
C GLU A 219 12.60 15.96 2.51
N ALA A 220 13.34 15.72 3.58
CA ALA A 220 12.93 16.10 4.93
C ALA A 220 14.04 16.78 5.72
N ARG A 221 13.63 17.69 6.60
CA ARG A 221 14.46 18.26 7.66
C ARG A 221 14.01 17.67 8.99
N ALA A 222 14.81 16.79 9.57
CA ALA A 222 14.49 16.10 10.81
C ALA A 222 15.19 16.73 12.02
N GLU A 223 14.46 16.82 13.13
CA GLU A 223 14.97 17.23 14.45
C GLU A 223 15.54 16.04 15.24
N ASP A 224 15.03 14.83 14.99
CA ASP A 224 15.42 13.58 15.64
C ASP A 224 15.40 12.43 14.62
N ASP A 225 15.97 11.27 14.99
CA ASP A 225 15.83 10.03 14.22
C ASP A 225 14.40 9.47 14.29
N GLY A 226 13.89 8.98 13.17
CA GLY A 226 12.50 8.58 13.06
C GLY A 226 12.15 7.66 11.91
N ILE A 227 10.86 7.32 11.86
CA ILE A 227 10.29 6.31 10.97
C ILE A 227 8.98 6.85 10.39
N ILE A 228 8.84 6.78 9.07
CA ILE A 228 7.59 6.96 8.33
C ILE A 228 7.24 5.64 7.66
N GLU A 229 6.04 5.15 7.91
CA GLU A 229 5.49 4.03 7.15
C GLU A 229 4.70 4.54 5.96
N VAL A 230 4.91 3.95 4.79
CA VAL A 230 4.04 4.14 3.63
C VAL A 230 3.03 3.01 3.61
N ARG A 231 1.75 3.37 3.74
CA ARG A 231 0.63 2.42 3.84
C ARG A 231 -0.35 2.62 2.71
N LYS A 232 -0.92 1.53 2.22
CA LYS A 232 -1.96 1.55 1.19
C LYS A 232 -3.33 1.69 1.83
N ASP A 233 -4.19 2.43 1.16
CA ASP A 233 -5.62 2.59 1.42
C ASP A 233 -6.05 3.30 2.72
N SER A 234 -5.31 3.20 3.82
CA SER A 234 -5.58 3.94 5.06
C SER A 234 -4.32 4.09 5.94
N PRO A 235 -4.33 4.96 6.96
CA PRO A 235 -3.21 5.08 7.92
C PRO A 235 -2.91 3.80 8.71
N ALA A 236 -3.84 2.84 8.74
CA ALA A 236 -3.67 1.52 9.36
C ALA A 236 -3.71 0.38 8.32
N GLY A 237 -3.71 0.71 7.03
CA GLY A 237 -3.82 -0.27 5.94
C GLY A 237 -2.52 -1.02 5.69
N GLU A 238 -2.47 -1.78 4.60
CA GLU A 238 -1.31 -2.60 4.24
C GLU A 238 -0.02 -1.79 4.26
N LEU A 239 1.01 -2.29 4.95
CA LEU A 239 2.32 -1.67 4.97
C LEU A 239 3.03 -1.97 3.64
N ILE A 240 3.32 -0.92 2.88
CA ILE A 240 3.98 -1.02 1.58
C ILE A 240 5.49 -0.89 1.74
N GLY A 241 5.94 -0.08 2.69
CA GLY A 241 7.34 0.03 3.03
C GLY A 241 7.55 1.10 4.09
N THR A 242 8.80 1.29 4.44
CA THR A 242 9.18 2.20 5.52
C THR A 242 10.28 3.10 5.03
N ILE A 243 10.26 4.35 5.45
CA ILE A 243 11.30 5.36 5.23
C ILE A 243 11.83 5.73 6.60
N GLU A 244 13.11 5.48 6.87
CA GLU A 244 13.76 6.03 8.07
C GLU A 244 14.45 7.34 7.74
N PHE A 245 14.39 8.24 8.70
CA PHE A 245 15.12 9.49 8.66
C PHE A 245 15.97 9.67 9.91
N ARG A 246 17.00 10.51 9.79
CA ARG A 246 17.93 10.84 10.87
C ARG A 246 18.01 12.33 11.06
N ASP A 247 18.42 12.78 12.25
CA ASP A 247 18.69 14.20 12.49
C ASP A 247 19.55 14.79 11.36
N THR A 248 19.07 15.91 10.85
CA THR A 248 19.61 16.56 9.65
C THR A 248 20.52 17.75 9.95
N ASP A 249 20.66 18.16 11.21
CA ASP A 249 21.33 19.41 11.61
C ASP A 249 20.72 20.62 10.88
N ASP A 250 19.39 20.74 10.98
CA ASP A 250 18.55 21.84 10.45
C ASP A 250 18.61 22.04 8.91
N SER A 251 18.89 20.99 8.14
CA SER A 251 18.93 21.04 6.66
C SER A 251 17.99 20.00 6.00
N TYR A 252 17.46 20.28 4.81
CA TYR A 252 16.68 19.27 4.08
C TYR A 252 17.62 18.24 3.44
N LYS A 253 17.29 16.95 3.62
CA LYS A 253 18.02 15.83 3.05
C LYS A 253 17.04 14.77 2.50
N PRO A 254 17.42 14.05 1.43
CA PRO A 254 16.64 12.92 0.95
C PRO A 254 16.74 11.73 1.90
N PHE A 255 15.61 11.08 2.12
CA PHE A 255 15.47 9.79 2.79
C PHE A 255 14.61 8.87 1.94
N GLU A 256 15.17 7.77 1.48
CA GLU A 256 14.49 6.76 0.67
C GLU A 256 14.04 5.58 1.54
N GLY A 257 12.97 4.92 1.09
CA GLY A 257 12.37 3.70 1.62
C GLY A 257 12.18 2.69 0.50
N GLU A 258 12.66 1.45 0.63
CA GLU A 258 12.24 0.38 -0.29
C GLU A 258 10.75 0.02 -0.08
N MET A 259 10.08 -0.31 -1.17
CA MET A 259 8.64 -0.53 -1.22
C MET A 259 8.29 -1.88 -1.84
N ALA A 260 7.21 -2.50 -1.36
CA ALA A 260 6.51 -3.55 -2.05
C ALA A 260 6.07 -3.06 -3.44
N ASN A 261 6.04 -3.98 -4.42
CA ASN A 261 5.66 -3.58 -5.78
C ASN A 261 4.19 -3.19 -5.78
N LEU A 262 3.94 -1.95 -6.16
CA LEU A 262 2.62 -1.45 -6.47
C LEU A 262 2.63 -0.98 -7.92
N GLU A 263 1.55 -1.29 -8.63
CA GLU A 263 1.37 -0.91 -10.03
C GLU A 263 0.05 -0.18 -10.22
N GLY A 264 -0.01 0.69 -11.24
CA GLY A 264 -1.21 1.43 -11.58
C GLY A 264 -1.61 2.48 -10.54
N MET A 265 -2.89 2.86 -10.55
CA MET A 265 -3.42 3.93 -9.70
C MET A 265 -3.54 3.46 -8.25
N GLN A 266 -2.86 4.15 -7.34
CA GLN A 266 -2.82 3.83 -5.92
C GLN A 266 -3.21 5.02 -5.05
N LYS A 267 -3.60 4.67 -3.82
CA LYS A 267 -3.90 5.59 -2.74
C LYS A 267 -3.00 5.22 -1.57
N ILE A 268 -2.07 6.09 -1.22
CA ILE A 268 -1.03 5.84 -0.22
C ILE A 268 -1.04 6.90 0.89
N TYR A 269 -0.67 6.48 2.09
CA TYR A 269 -0.55 7.29 3.29
C TYR A 269 0.89 7.22 3.76
N PHE A 270 1.49 8.37 4.05
CA PHE A 270 2.73 8.46 4.80
C PHE A 270 2.35 8.68 6.26
N VAL A 271 2.75 7.76 7.14
CA VAL A 271 2.32 7.71 8.54
C VAL A 271 3.54 7.77 9.46
N GLY A 272 3.63 8.80 10.28
CA GLY A 272 4.70 8.93 11.26
C GLY A 272 4.58 7.87 12.35
N LYS A 273 5.67 7.16 12.62
CA LYS A 273 5.75 6.15 13.70
C LYS A 273 6.74 6.50 14.78
N LYS A 274 7.72 7.34 14.46
CA LYS A 274 8.74 7.78 15.40
C LYS A 274 9.44 9.02 14.87
N GLY A 275 9.94 9.84 15.78
CA GLY A 275 10.74 11.02 15.46
C GLY A 275 9.89 12.15 14.90
N LYS A 276 10.54 13.28 14.61
CA LYS A 276 9.88 14.49 14.16
C LYS A 276 10.64 15.10 12.98
N CYS A 277 9.91 15.46 11.94
CA CYS A 277 10.49 16.08 10.75
C CYS A 277 9.54 17.07 10.07
N ASN A 278 10.12 17.88 9.20
CA ASN A 278 9.39 18.67 8.21
C ASN A 278 9.66 18.05 6.84
N ILE A 279 8.63 17.94 6.00
CA ILE A 279 8.70 17.24 4.73
C ILE A 279 8.36 18.23 3.61
N ASP A 280 9.24 18.31 2.62
CA ASP A 280 9.16 19.23 1.48
C ASP A 280 8.59 18.51 0.27
N THR A 281 9.32 17.53 -0.27
CA THR A 281 8.90 16.79 -1.45
C THR A 281 8.98 15.28 -1.25
N TRP A 282 8.37 14.53 -2.17
CA TRP A 282 8.57 13.10 -2.31
C TRP A 282 8.56 12.68 -3.78
N SER A 283 9.20 11.56 -4.09
CA SER A 283 9.20 10.93 -5.42
C SER A 283 9.41 9.43 -5.29
N ALA A 284 9.12 8.68 -6.35
CA ALA A 284 9.28 7.23 -6.40
C ALA A 284 10.26 6.82 -7.49
N ALA A 285 10.88 5.65 -7.31
CA ALA A 285 11.65 4.98 -8.35
C ALA A 285 10.81 3.88 -9.03
N PRO A 286 10.87 3.75 -10.37
CA PRO A 286 10.18 2.70 -11.10
C PRO A 286 10.79 1.32 -10.86
N ARG A 287 9.93 0.30 -10.87
CA ARG A 287 10.32 -1.10 -10.85
C ARG A 287 10.36 -1.60 -12.30
N ASN A 288 11.48 -1.38 -13.00
CA ASN A 288 11.63 -1.84 -14.38
C ASN A 288 11.56 -3.38 -14.44
N THR A 289 10.43 -3.94 -14.89
CA THR A 289 10.24 -5.37 -15.20
C THR A 289 10.80 -5.76 -16.56
N ASP A 290 11.10 -4.78 -17.43
CA ASP A 290 12.02 -4.93 -18.55
C ASP A 290 13.41 -4.45 -18.13
N ARG A 291 14.22 -5.34 -17.54
CA ARG A 291 15.67 -5.16 -17.55
C ARG A 291 16.30 -6.24 -18.44
N PRO A 292 17.15 -5.85 -19.42
CA PRO A 292 18.15 -6.77 -19.94
C PRO A 292 19.01 -7.26 -18.77
N LEU A 293 19.69 -8.40 -18.96
CA LEU A 293 20.67 -8.96 -18.03
C LEU A 293 21.44 -7.84 -17.31
N PRO A 294 21.71 -7.93 -16.00
CA PRO A 294 22.48 -6.90 -15.31
C PRO A 294 23.75 -6.63 -16.10
N THR A 295 23.95 -5.38 -16.51
CA THR A 295 25.16 -4.97 -17.21
C THR A 295 26.35 -5.40 -16.34
N PRO A 296 27.30 -6.20 -16.85
CA PRO A 296 28.48 -6.60 -16.08
C PRO A 296 29.19 -5.36 -15.53
N GLY A 297 28.98 -5.00 -14.25
CA GLY A 297 29.10 -3.58 -13.94
C GLY A 297 28.45 -3.11 -12.65
N GLU A 298 27.13 -3.31 -12.53
CA GLU A 298 26.30 -2.65 -11.52
C GLU A 298 26.30 -3.36 -10.16
N LYS A 299 26.15 -2.57 -9.09
CA LYS A 299 26.15 -3.06 -7.70
C LYS A 299 24.75 -3.56 -7.31
N ILE A 300 24.68 -4.63 -6.52
CA ILE A 300 23.43 -5.20 -5.99
C ILE A 300 23.25 -4.77 -4.53
N SER A 301 22.08 -4.23 -4.17
CA SER A 301 21.70 -4.03 -2.77
C SER A 301 21.03 -5.30 -2.23
N PRO A 302 21.55 -5.92 -1.17
CA PRO A 302 21.00 -7.17 -0.64
C PRO A 302 20.00 -6.99 0.52
N TYR A 303 19.68 -5.74 0.93
CA TYR A 303 18.87 -5.46 2.13
C TYR A 303 17.34 -5.47 1.90
N GLY A 304 16.92 -5.85 0.70
CA GLY A 304 15.57 -6.27 0.34
C GLY A 304 15.61 -7.63 -0.35
N TYR A 305 14.45 -8.18 -0.73
CA TYR A 305 14.43 -9.44 -1.48
C TYR A 305 14.98 -9.25 -2.89
N VAL A 306 15.92 -10.11 -3.24
CA VAL A 306 16.52 -10.26 -4.56
C VAL A 306 16.06 -11.61 -5.12
N GLU A 307 15.37 -11.59 -6.26
CA GLU A 307 14.94 -12.80 -6.96
C GLU A 307 16.16 -13.64 -7.36
N ALA A 308 16.09 -14.94 -7.15
CA ALA A 308 17.21 -15.85 -7.40
C ALA A 308 17.42 -16.11 -8.89
N GLU A 309 16.34 -16.02 -9.67
CA GLU A 309 16.27 -16.27 -11.12
C GLU A 309 16.64 -15.06 -11.98
N ILE A 310 17.05 -13.95 -11.37
CA ILE A 310 17.88 -12.95 -12.07
C ILE A 310 19.04 -13.70 -12.73
N ASP A 311 19.50 -13.24 -13.89
CA ASP A 311 20.56 -13.93 -14.65
C ASP A 311 21.94 -13.82 -13.99
N PHE A 312 22.05 -14.48 -12.85
CA PHE A 312 23.25 -14.70 -12.09
C PHE A 312 24.07 -15.80 -12.76
N PRO A 313 25.42 -15.67 -12.79
CA PRO A 313 26.27 -16.78 -13.16
C PRO A 313 25.96 -17.98 -12.27
N ARG A 314 25.75 -19.12 -12.91
CA ARG A 314 25.26 -20.33 -12.30
C ARG A 314 25.88 -21.55 -12.96
N GLU A 315 26.11 -22.59 -12.19
CA GLU A 315 26.61 -23.88 -12.66
C GLU A 315 25.85 -25.00 -11.98
N ASN A 316 25.51 -26.04 -12.74
CA ASN A 316 24.67 -27.14 -12.27
C ASN A 316 23.36 -26.65 -11.60
N ALA A 317 22.81 -25.56 -12.14
CA ALA A 317 21.59 -24.92 -11.69
C ALA A 317 20.79 -24.39 -12.89
N GLU A 318 19.48 -24.45 -12.80
CA GLU A 318 18.56 -24.12 -13.88
C GLU A 318 17.36 -23.31 -13.37
N ILE A 319 16.94 -22.32 -14.16
CA ILE A 319 15.71 -21.58 -13.91
C ILE A 319 14.55 -22.48 -14.32
N VAL A 320 13.62 -22.71 -13.41
CA VAL A 320 12.42 -23.54 -13.63
C VAL A 320 11.18 -22.80 -13.17
N GLU A 321 10.05 -23.15 -13.76
CA GLU A 321 8.74 -22.73 -13.26
C GLU A 321 8.19 -23.83 -12.37
N ASP A 322 7.91 -23.49 -11.12
CA ASP A 322 7.42 -24.39 -10.09
C ASP A 322 6.26 -23.72 -9.36
N ASN A 323 5.07 -24.35 -9.40
CA ASN A 323 3.86 -23.81 -8.77
C ASN A 323 3.61 -22.32 -9.07
N TRP A 324 3.79 -21.90 -10.33
CA TRP A 324 3.61 -20.52 -10.82
C TRP A 324 4.70 -19.52 -10.37
N ASN A 325 5.73 -19.98 -9.65
CA ASN A 325 6.93 -19.20 -9.34
C ASN A 325 8.04 -19.53 -10.33
N LYS A 326 8.80 -18.52 -10.77
CA LYS A 326 10.09 -18.76 -11.42
C LYS A 326 11.15 -18.81 -10.35
N VAL A 327 11.93 -19.89 -10.31
CA VAL A 327 12.92 -20.14 -9.27
C VAL A 327 14.20 -20.68 -9.87
N VAL A 328 15.27 -20.75 -9.08
CA VAL A 328 16.47 -21.49 -9.48
C VAL A 328 16.54 -22.82 -8.75
N SER A 329 16.48 -23.91 -9.52
CA SER A 329 16.78 -25.26 -9.07
C SER A 329 18.29 -25.48 -9.08
N ILE A 330 18.91 -25.65 -7.91
CA ILE A 330 20.34 -25.86 -7.72
C ILE A 330 20.56 -27.32 -7.36
N LYS A 331 21.29 -28.06 -8.21
CA LYS A 331 21.66 -29.46 -7.96
C LYS A 331 22.88 -29.53 -7.03
N GLU A 332 23.18 -30.73 -6.54
CA GLU A 332 24.31 -30.96 -5.65
C GLU A 332 25.63 -30.49 -6.28
N ASN A 333 26.41 -29.75 -5.52
CA ASN A 333 27.61 -29.00 -5.91
C ASN A 333 27.40 -27.89 -6.95
N GLY A 334 26.15 -27.57 -7.30
CA GLY A 334 25.80 -26.41 -8.11
C GLY A 334 25.79 -25.11 -7.33
N TYR A 335 25.75 -24.00 -8.05
CA TYR A 335 25.66 -22.67 -7.47
C TYR A 335 24.89 -21.67 -8.31
N ILE A 336 24.41 -20.62 -7.66
CA ILE A 336 24.16 -19.31 -8.24
C ILE A 336 25.08 -18.29 -7.58
N SER A 337 25.49 -17.25 -8.31
CA SER A 337 26.36 -16.21 -7.79
C SER A 337 25.82 -14.80 -8.03
N ALA A 338 25.58 -14.06 -6.95
CA ALA A 338 25.26 -12.65 -7.03
C ALA A 338 26.56 -11.85 -7.05
N GLN A 339 26.82 -11.14 -8.15
CA GLN A 339 28.05 -10.39 -8.35
C GLN A 339 27.89 -8.94 -7.86
N LYS A 340 28.94 -8.34 -7.29
CA LYS A 340 28.98 -6.94 -6.82
C LYS A 340 27.91 -6.59 -5.79
N VAL A 341 27.62 -7.49 -4.87
CA VAL A 341 26.75 -7.29 -3.71
C VAL A 341 27.39 -6.27 -2.75
N ASN A 342 26.67 -5.19 -2.46
CA ASN A 342 27.18 -4.11 -1.62
C ASN A 342 26.68 -4.26 -0.17
N PHE A 343 27.53 -4.77 0.73
CA PHE A 343 27.27 -4.83 2.17
C PHE A 343 27.53 -3.50 2.86
N ARG A 344 26.90 -2.46 2.36
CA ARG A 344 27.07 -1.10 2.87
C ARG A 344 26.84 -0.95 4.38
N TYR A 345 25.85 -1.66 4.93
CA TYR A 345 25.50 -1.60 6.35
C TYR A 345 26.06 -2.77 7.16
N GLY A 346 26.99 -3.54 6.58
CA GLY A 346 27.50 -4.79 7.13
C GLY A 346 26.60 -5.99 6.84
N LEU A 347 27.18 -7.18 6.74
CA LEU A 347 26.45 -8.44 6.68
C LEU A 347 26.36 -9.06 8.08
N THR A 348 25.22 -9.58 8.52
CA THR A 348 25.15 -10.33 9.80
C THR A 348 24.33 -11.59 9.72
N SER A 349 23.44 -11.69 8.74
CA SER A 349 22.74 -12.91 8.41
C SER A 349 22.37 -12.91 6.93
N VAL A 350 22.30 -14.10 6.36
CA VAL A 350 21.77 -14.32 5.01
C VAL A 350 20.47 -15.10 5.15
N VAL A 351 19.46 -14.69 4.40
CA VAL A 351 18.14 -15.33 4.35
C VAL A 351 17.86 -15.76 2.92
N ILE A 352 17.35 -16.98 2.75
CA ILE A 352 16.81 -17.48 1.48
C ILE A 352 15.36 -17.92 1.67
N VAL A 353 14.57 -17.79 0.62
CA VAL A 353 13.26 -18.43 0.47
C VAL A 353 13.48 -19.61 -0.45
N ALA A 354 13.34 -20.81 0.09
CA ALA A 354 13.71 -22.02 -0.62
C ALA A 354 12.80 -23.19 -0.26
N LYS A 355 12.77 -24.17 -1.16
CA LYS A 355 12.15 -25.48 -0.92
C LYS A 355 13.10 -26.61 -1.26
N SER A 356 12.87 -27.77 -0.66
CA SER A 356 13.60 -29.00 -0.96
C SER A 356 12.76 -30.24 -0.69
N GLU A 357 12.93 -31.27 -1.52
CA GLU A 357 12.28 -32.58 -1.36
C GLU A 357 13.05 -33.51 -0.41
N LYS A 358 14.34 -33.21 -0.17
CA LYS A 358 15.24 -33.95 0.72
C LYS A 358 16.13 -32.95 1.47
N PRO A 359 16.70 -33.29 2.64
CA PRO A 359 17.63 -32.40 3.31
C PRO A 359 18.77 -31.93 2.39
N ALA A 360 18.98 -30.62 2.32
CA ALA A 360 19.99 -29.95 1.52
C ALA A 360 20.76 -28.93 2.37
N ALA A 361 21.98 -28.61 1.95
CA ALA A 361 22.82 -27.60 2.60
C ALA A 361 23.35 -26.61 1.57
N VAL A 362 22.99 -25.35 1.73
CA VAL A 362 23.47 -24.22 0.92
C VAL A 362 24.54 -23.48 1.71
N GLU A 363 25.78 -23.55 1.26
CA GLU A 363 26.85 -22.70 1.75
C GLU A 363 26.75 -21.32 1.09
N VAL A 364 26.88 -20.27 1.90
CA VAL A 364 27.03 -18.90 1.40
C VAL A 364 28.50 -18.55 1.48
N ARG A 365 29.12 -18.26 0.34
CA ARG A 365 30.56 -18.01 0.20
C ARG A 365 30.85 -16.66 -0.45
N GLU A 366 31.99 -16.08 -0.09
CA GLU A 366 32.48 -14.81 -0.64
C GLU A 366 33.51 -15.04 -1.76
N GLY A 367 33.39 -14.30 -2.87
CA GLY A 367 34.38 -14.18 -3.93
C GLY A 367 34.41 -15.34 -4.93
N SER A 368 34.27 -16.59 -4.48
CA SER A 368 34.19 -17.76 -5.37
C SER A 368 33.46 -18.94 -4.74
N VAL A 369 33.21 -19.99 -5.53
CA VAL A 369 32.62 -21.27 -5.09
C VAL A 369 33.42 -21.96 -3.98
N ASP A 370 34.71 -21.65 -3.83
CA ASP A 370 35.60 -22.17 -2.80
C ASP A 370 36.18 -21.04 -1.92
N GLY A 371 35.59 -19.84 -1.99
CA GLY A 371 36.02 -18.68 -1.22
C GLY A 371 35.60 -18.74 0.25
N GLU A 372 35.72 -17.62 0.96
CA GLU A 372 35.48 -17.57 2.41
C GLU A 372 34.04 -18.01 2.74
N LEU A 373 33.90 -18.92 3.71
CA LEU A 373 32.59 -19.41 4.13
C LEU A 373 31.93 -18.41 5.09
N LEU A 374 30.87 -17.77 4.63
CA LEU A 374 30.11 -16.79 5.41
C LEU A 374 29.04 -17.46 6.29
N GLY A 375 28.47 -18.57 5.84
CA GLY A 375 27.46 -19.31 6.60
C GLY A 375 26.94 -20.55 5.87
N VAL A 376 26.16 -21.36 6.57
CA VAL A 376 25.55 -22.59 6.03
C VAL A 376 24.06 -22.58 6.36
N ILE A 377 23.23 -22.68 5.33
CA ILE A 377 21.79 -22.77 5.42
C ILE A 377 21.38 -24.22 5.20
N LYS A 378 20.75 -24.82 6.21
CA LYS A 378 20.18 -26.17 6.11
C LYS A 378 18.72 -26.07 5.71
N VAL A 379 18.37 -26.65 4.57
CA VAL A 379 17.02 -26.71 4.03
C VAL A 379 16.52 -28.13 4.24
N GLU A 380 15.56 -28.32 5.13
CA GLU A 380 14.96 -29.64 5.38
C GLU A 380 13.94 -29.99 4.28
N ASN A 381 13.33 -31.17 4.35
CA ASN A 381 12.18 -31.45 3.49
C ASN A 381 11.05 -30.46 3.81
N THR A 382 10.59 -29.75 2.79
CA THR A 382 9.55 -28.70 2.88
C THR A 382 8.17 -29.15 2.45
N ASP A 383 8.02 -30.41 2.02
CA ASP A 383 6.75 -30.96 1.51
C ASP A 383 6.14 -30.10 0.36
N GLY A 384 7.01 -29.53 -0.48
CA GLY A 384 6.66 -28.74 -1.66
C GLY A 384 6.51 -27.23 -1.44
N GLU A 385 6.58 -26.73 -0.21
CA GLU A 385 6.37 -25.31 0.12
C GLU A 385 7.67 -24.48 0.18
N TYR A 386 7.59 -23.20 -0.19
CA TYR A 386 8.71 -22.27 -0.06
C TYR A 386 8.76 -21.64 1.33
N LEU A 387 9.83 -21.92 2.08
CA LEU A 387 9.99 -21.47 3.47
C LEU A 387 11.22 -20.56 3.63
N HIS A 388 11.22 -19.75 4.68
CA HIS A 388 12.34 -18.88 5.03
C HIS A 388 13.42 -19.62 5.83
N TYR A 389 14.65 -19.58 5.33
CA TYR A 389 15.82 -20.13 6.00
C TYR A 389 16.87 -19.06 6.23
N ARG A 390 17.59 -19.15 7.35
CA ARG A 390 18.57 -18.13 7.78
C ARG A 390 19.86 -18.77 8.27
N THR A 391 21.00 -18.17 7.93
CA THR A 391 22.29 -18.39 8.61
C THR A 391 22.84 -17.08 9.16
N LYS A 392 23.56 -17.15 10.28
CA LYS A 392 24.42 -16.03 10.72
C LYS A 392 25.62 -15.92 9.79
N ALA A 393 26.16 -14.71 9.68
CA ALA A 393 27.33 -14.38 8.86
C ALA A 393 28.24 -13.36 9.58
N PRO A 394 29.54 -13.29 9.24
CA PRO A 394 30.46 -12.30 9.79
C PRO A 394 30.08 -10.88 9.34
N ASN A 395 30.44 -9.88 10.16
CA ASN A 395 30.22 -8.45 9.86
C ASN A 395 31.19 -7.94 8.81
N ILE A 396 30.93 -8.31 7.55
CA ILE A 396 31.68 -7.85 6.38
C ILE A 396 30.99 -6.65 5.73
N GLU A 397 31.76 -5.67 5.31
CA GLU A 397 31.31 -4.44 4.64
C GLU A 397 31.99 -4.31 3.26
N GLY A 398 31.44 -3.47 2.38
CA GLY A 398 32.00 -3.23 1.05
C GLY A 398 31.34 -4.05 -0.05
N ILE A 399 32.01 -4.17 -1.20
CA ILE A 399 31.47 -4.84 -2.40
C ILE A 399 32.07 -6.23 -2.52
N HIS A 400 31.20 -7.22 -2.64
CA HIS A 400 31.53 -8.64 -2.58
C HIS A 400 30.76 -9.43 -3.64
N ASP A 401 31.33 -10.55 -4.07
CA ASP A 401 30.58 -11.54 -4.85
C ASP A 401 30.07 -12.62 -3.89
N LEU A 402 28.78 -12.91 -3.90
CA LEU A 402 28.18 -13.96 -3.10
C LEU A 402 27.92 -15.20 -3.95
N TYR A 403 28.28 -16.37 -3.43
CA TYR A 403 28.00 -17.66 -4.02
C TYR A 403 27.09 -18.44 -3.08
N PHE A 404 25.94 -18.89 -3.60
CA PHE A 404 25.04 -19.82 -2.93
C PHE A 404 25.31 -21.21 -3.50
N VAL A 405 26.11 -22.02 -2.79
CA VAL A 405 26.60 -23.32 -3.26
C VAL A 405 25.85 -24.42 -2.54
N CYS A 406 25.07 -25.23 -3.27
CA CYS A 406 24.34 -26.36 -2.69
C CYS A 406 25.29 -27.56 -2.51
N LYS A 407 26.07 -27.60 -1.42
CA LYS A 407 27.09 -28.65 -1.19
C LYS A 407 26.52 -30.03 -0.87
N VAL A 408 25.29 -30.09 -0.37
CA VAL A 408 24.60 -31.34 -0.04
C VAL A 408 23.19 -31.29 -0.59
N GLY A 409 22.77 -32.35 -1.29
CA GLY A 409 21.42 -32.44 -1.84
C GLY A 409 21.16 -31.43 -2.96
N SER A 410 19.90 -31.12 -3.17
CA SER A 410 19.45 -30.15 -4.18
C SER A 410 18.32 -29.32 -3.60
N CYS A 411 18.22 -28.04 -3.94
CA CYS A 411 17.15 -27.16 -3.47
C CYS A 411 16.69 -26.22 -4.58
N MET A 412 15.48 -25.68 -4.45
CA MET A 412 14.99 -24.57 -5.28
C MET A 412 14.98 -23.29 -4.46
N ILE A 413 15.63 -22.24 -4.94
CA ILE A 413 15.65 -20.92 -4.30
C ILE A 413 14.78 -19.98 -5.14
N ASP A 414 13.82 -19.33 -4.48
CA ASP A 414 12.94 -18.30 -5.04
C ASP A 414 13.65 -16.93 -4.95
N LYS A 415 14.00 -16.52 -3.74
CA LYS A 415 14.63 -15.21 -3.47
C LYS A 415 15.54 -15.23 -2.26
N TRP A 416 16.39 -14.22 -2.13
CA TRP A 416 17.32 -14.08 -1.02
C TRP A 416 17.44 -12.62 -0.54
N THR A 417 17.90 -12.43 0.68
CA THR A 417 18.18 -11.12 1.28
C THR A 417 19.21 -11.25 2.40
N VAL A 418 19.73 -10.14 2.92
CA VAL A 418 20.66 -10.13 4.05
C VAL A 418 20.20 -9.17 5.15
N MET A 419 20.65 -9.43 6.37
CA MET A 419 20.46 -8.58 7.53
C MET A 419 21.78 -7.90 7.92
N SER A 420 21.71 -6.77 8.63
CA SER A 420 22.89 -6.17 9.27
C SER A 420 22.73 -5.81 10.75
N LYS A 421 23.84 -5.46 11.40
CA LYS A 421 23.88 -4.93 12.77
C LYS A 421 23.52 -3.44 12.82
N MET A 422 23.80 -2.72 11.74
CA MET A 422 23.67 -1.28 11.62
C MET A 422 22.46 -0.84 10.82
N MET A 423 21.54 -1.75 10.44
CA MET A 423 20.42 -1.46 9.53
C MET A 423 19.83 -0.08 9.85
N PRO A 424 20.00 0.94 8.99
CA PRO A 424 18.89 1.82 8.72
C PRO A 424 17.88 1.06 7.86
N VAL A 425 16.62 1.40 7.99
CA VAL A 425 15.60 1.11 6.99
C VAL A 425 16.10 1.54 5.60
N PRO A 426 15.77 0.77 4.57
CA PRO A 426 16.34 0.89 3.24
C PRO A 426 16.13 2.27 2.60
N GLY A 427 17.22 3.03 2.35
CA GLY A 427 17.25 4.13 1.38
C GLY A 427 18.05 5.38 1.75
N ASN A 428 19.31 5.24 2.19
CA ASN A 428 20.12 6.43 2.46
C ASN A 428 21.46 6.44 1.75
N GLU A 429 21.59 6.34 0.41
CA GLU A 429 22.82 6.81 -0.27
C GLU A 429 22.59 7.71 -1.49
N PRO A 430 23.34 8.81 -1.64
CA PRO A 430 23.21 9.73 -2.78
C PRO A 430 23.78 9.13 -4.07
N ILE A 431 23.13 9.40 -5.20
CA ILE A 431 23.69 9.15 -6.54
C ILE A 431 24.59 10.34 -6.91
N SER A 432 25.81 10.03 -7.36
CA SER A 432 27.00 10.90 -7.45
C SER A 432 27.02 11.92 -8.61
N GLY A 433 27.85 12.96 -8.46
CA GLY A 433 28.57 13.54 -9.60
C GLY A 433 29.27 14.88 -9.34
N GLY A 434 30.60 14.93 -9.47
CA GLY A 434 31.36 16.18 -9.69
C GLY A 434 32.76 16.22 -9.07
N GLU A 435 33.77 16.22 -9.92
CA GLU A 435 35.23 16.26 -9.67
C GLU A 435 35.70 17.52 -8.91
N GLU A 436 36.70 17.40 -8.02
CA GLU A 436 38.06 17.99 -8.18
C GLU A 436 38.97 17.69 -6.97
N ASN A 437 40.26 17.66 -7.27
CA ASN A 437 41.40 17.19 -6.47
C ASN A 437 41.78 18.09 -5.29
N ASP A 438 42.39 17.52 -4.25
CA ASP A 438 43.76 17.87 -3.79
C ASP A 438 44.15 17.04 -2.53
N ASP A 439 45.23 16.26 -2.68
CA ASP A 439 46.08 15.71 -1.59
C ASP A 439 47.14 16.80 -1.26
N PRO A 440 47.59 17.02 0.01
CA PRO A 440 48.56 16.10 0.64
C PRO A 440 48.49 15.92 2.18
N GLU A 441 48.95 14.74 2.59
CA GLU A 441 49.81 14.41 3.75
C GLU A 441 49.23 14.05 5.15
N LYS A 442 49.61 12.81 5.56
CA LYS A 442 50.08 12.34 6.91
C LYS A 442 49.00 12.11 7.98
N GLU A 443 48.98 11.02 8.77
CA GLU A 443 50.03 10.12 9.28
C GLU A 443 49.53 8.66 9.43
N GLN A 444 50.47 7.73 9.33
CA GLN A 444 50.38 6.29 9.60
C GLN A 444 50.25 6.00 11.12
N PRO A 445 49.59 4.89 11.51
CA PRO A 445 50.24 4.00 12.48
C PRO A 445 50.29 2.54 12.03
N GLU A 446 51.18 1.82 12.71
CA GLU A 446 51.92 0.62 12.32
C GLU A 446 51.13 -0.71 12.30
N GLN A 447 51.60 -1.60 11.42
CA GLN A 447 51.23 -3.02 11.33
C GLN A 447 51.53 -3.78 12.63
N PRO A 448 50.65 -4.67 13.11
CA PRO A 448 51.04 -5.77 13.98
C PRO A 448 51.66 -6.92 13.16
N GLU A 449 52.73 -7.50 13.70
CA GLU A 449 53.50 -8.61 13.15
C GLU A 449 52.70 -9.93 13.10
N ASN A 450 53.06 -10.75 12.10
CA ASN A 450 52.56 -12.11 11.84
C ASN A 450 52.61 -13.03 13.08
N PRO A 451 51.51 -13.73 13.42
CA PRO A 451 51.60 -14.94 14.24
C PRO A 451 52.02 -16.15 13.37
N ASP A 452 52.98 -16.91 13.89
CA ASP A 452 53.55 -18.10 13.27
C ASP A 452 52.52 -19.19 12.91
N LYS A 453 52.82 -19.86 11.80
CA LYS A 453 52.12 -20.99 11.20
C LYS A 453 52.06 -22.19 12.16
N PRO A 454 50.88 -22.77 12.47
CA PRO A 454 50.81 -24.04 13.18
C PRO A 454 51.24 -25.20 12.29
N GLU A 455 52.06 -26.10 12.84
CA GLU A 455 52.47 -27.37 12.21
C GLU A 455 51.28 -28.35 12.08
N SER A 456 51.30 -29.12 10.99
CA SER A 456 50.26 -30.06 10.58
C SER A 456 50.06 -31.19 11.62
N PRO A 457 48.82 -31.53 12.02
CA PRO A 457 48.58 -32.75 12.80
C PRO A 457 48.79 -34.00 11.93
N GLU A 458 49.45 -35.00 12.51
CA GLU A 458 49.64 -36.32 11.92
C GLU A 458 48.32 -37.09 11.76
N ILE A 459 48.24 -37.86 10.67
CA ILE A 459 47.09 -38.68 10.25
C ILE A 459 46.89 -39.83 11.25
N PRO A 460 45.71 -39.99 11.88
CA PRO A 460 45.40 -41.19 12.65
C PRO A 460 45.10 -42.38 11.71
N ASP A 461 45.65 -43.54 12.05
CA ASP A 461 45.45 -44.81 11.33
C ASP A 461 43.98 -45.27 11.31
N LYS A 462 43.67 -45.98 10.22
CA LYS A 462 42.39 -46.57 9.85
C LYS A 462 41.86 -47.55 10.92
N PRO A 463 40.62 -47.40 11.42
CA PRO A 463 40.00 -48.40 12.28
C PRO A 463 39.65 -49.68 11.50
N GLU A 464 39.91 -50.83 12.12
CA GLU A 464 39.52 -52.16 11.64
C GLU A 464 38.00 -52.37 11.64
N ILE A 465 37.53 -53.20 10.70
CA ILE A 465 36.13 -53.55 10.44
C ILE A 465 35.60 -54.42 11.60
N PRO A 466 34.49 -54.06 12.26
CA PRO A 466 33.79 -54.99 13.15
C PRO A 466 32.96 -56.00 12.35
N GLU A 467 32.98 -57.26 12.80
CA GLU A 467 32.20 -58.38 12.26
C GLU A 467 30.68 -58.21 12.50
N ASP A 468 29.92 -58.87 11.62
CA ASP A 468 28.46 -58.88 11.48
C ASP A 468 27.73 -59.38 12.75
N PRO A 469 26.80 -58.61 13.36
CA PRO A 469 25.97 -59.10 14.44
C PRO A 469 24.76 -59.91 13.91
N GLU A 470 24.54 -61.07 14.50
CA GLU A 470 23.42 -61.98 14.22
C GLU A 470 22.03 -61.31 14.30
N LYS A 471 21.11 -61.83 13.46
CA LYS A 471 19.67 -61.49 13.44
C LYS A 471 19.02 -61.53 14.82
N THR A 472 18.54 -60.38 15.28
CA THR A 472 17.56 -60.26 16.36
C THR A 472 16.12 -60.26 15.81
N GLU A 473 15.22 -60.84 16.61
CA GLU A 473 13.81 -61.09 16.29
C GLU A 473 12.96 -59.81 16.15
N ASN A 474 11.86 -59.94 15.42
CA ASN A 474 10.91 -58.89 15.04
C ASN A 474 10.21 -58.29 16.29
N PRO A 475 10.24 -56.96 16.51
CA PRO A 475 9.41 -56.32 17.53
C PRO A 475 7.93 -56.29 17.11
N GLU A 476 7.03 -56.50 18.07
CA GLU A 476 5.58 -56.32 17.90
C GLU A 476 5.22 -54.86 17.51
N GLU A 477 4.17 -54.74 16.70
CA GLU A 477 3.66 -53.49 16.13
C GLU A 477 3.20 -52.51 17.24
N PRO A 478 3.65 -51.24 17.25
CA PRO A 478 3.19 -50.27 18.24
C PRO A 478 1.75 -49.83 17.94
N GLU A 479 0.94 -49.69 18.98
CA GLU A 479 -0.40 -49.08 18.87
C GLU A 479 -0.32 -47.67 18.27
N GLN A 480 -1.26 -47.38 17.38
CA GLN A 480 -1.35 -46.15 16.60
C GLN A 480 -1.54 -44.93 17.53
N PRO A 481 -0.76 -43.84 17.39
CA PRO A 481 -0.97 -42.63 18.19
C PRO A 481 -2.31 -41.97 17.84
N GLU A 482 -3.04 -41.50 18.85
CA GLU A 482 -4.18 -40.60 18.64
C GLU A 482 -3.71 -39.32 17.92
N ILE A 483 -4.46 -38.92 16.89
CA ILE A 483 -4.21 -37.73 16.07
C ILE A 483 -4.35 -36.49 16.98
N PRO A 484 -3.32 -35.62 17.08
CA PRO A 484 -3.47 -34.33 17.75
C PRO A 484 -4.49 -33.46 17.01
N GLU A 485 -5.42 -32.85 17.74
CA GLU A 485 -6.30 -31.81 17.18
C GLU A 485 -5.45 -30.68 16.58
N GLU A 486 -5.79 -30.30 15.35
CA GLU A 486 -5.12 -29.27 14.55
C GLU A 486 -5.18 -27.91 15.27
N PRO A 487 -4.07 -27.14 15.32
CA PRO A 487 -4.09 -25.84 15.98
C PRO A 487 -5.04 -24.89 15.25
N GLU A 488 -5.95 -24.26 15.99
CA GLU A 488 -6.79 -23.16 15.49
C GLU A 488 -5.88 -22.07 14.88
N GLN A 489 -6.01 -21.88 13.56
CA GLN A 489 -5.34 -20.80 12.84
C GLN A 489 -5.89 -19.44 13.27
N PRO A 490 -5.05 -18.39 13.32
CA PRO A 490 -5.50 -17.05 13.66
C PRO A 490 -6.41 -16.48 12.56
N ASP A 491 -7.62 -16.09 12.94
CA ASP A 491 -8.53 -15.30 12.13
C ASP A 491 -7.89 -13.97 11.71
N ILE A 492 -7.75 -13.74 10.40
CA ILE A 492 -7.45 -12.42 9.80
C ILE A 492 -8.48 -12.11 8.70
N GLN A 493 -9.55 -11.43 9.12
CA GLN A 493 -10.19 -10.22 8.55
C GLN A 493 -10.23 -9.99 7.01
N GLY A 494 -11.45 -10.04 6.43
CA GLY A 494 -11.90 -9.05 5.42
C GLY A 494 -12.36 -9.53 4.01
N ASP A 495 -13.60 -10.01 3.92
CA ASP A 495 -14.58 -9.93 2.80
C ASP A 495 -14.26 -10.33 1.33
N CYS A 496 -13.08 -10.83 0.96
CA CYS A 496 -12.95 -11.56 -0.31
C CYS A 496 -13.09 -13.07 -0.09
N LYS A 497 -14.24 -13.65 -0.42
CA LYS A 497 -14.41 -15.12 -0.36
C LYS A 497 -13.57 -15.86 -1.40
N LEU A 498 -13.21 -15.18 -2.48
CA LEU A 498 -12.54 -15.74 -3.64
C LEU A 498 -11.22 -15.03 -3.93
N GLU A 499 -10.17 -15.81 -4.22
CA GLU A 499 -8.88 -15.36 -4.71
C GLU A 499 -8.79 -15.65 -6.22
N LEU A 500 -8.17 -14.74 -6.99
CA LEU A 500 -7.84 -14.95 -8.41
C LEU A 500 -6.32 -15.04 -8.60
N LYS A 501 -5.86 -16.13 -9.22
CA LYS A 501 -4.51 -16.24 -9.79
C LYS A 501 -4.61 -16.39 -11.31
N TYR A 502 -3.58 -15.98 -12.05
CA TYR A 502 -3.54 -16.16 -13.49
C TYR A 502 -2.12 -16.26 -14.06
N SER A 503 -1.97 -16.94 -15.20
CA SER A 503 -0.76 -16.94 -16.04
C SER A 503 -1.11 -16.46 -17.42
N ARG A 504 -0.08 -15.96 -18.11
CA ARG A 504 -0.19 -15.43 -19.46
C ARG A 504 0.87 -16.06 -20.32
N ASP A 505 0.47 -16.50 -21.49
CA ASP A 505 1.35 -16.82 -22.60
C ASP A 505 1.07 -15.79 -23.69
N ILE A 506 2.06 -14.95 -24.00
CA ILE A 506 1.92 -13.83 -24.94
C ILE A 506 2.86 -14.09 -26.12
N TRP A 507 2.31 -14.03 -27.32
CA TRP A 507 3.05 -14.19 -28.57
C TRP A 507 2.76 -13.04 -29.54
N ASP A 508 3.46 -13.01 -30.68
CA ASP A 508 3.26 -11.96 -31.67
C ASP A 508 1.82 -11.95 -32.20
N GLY A 509 1.07 -10.92 -31.84
CA GLY A 509 -0.31 -10.70 -32.28
C GLY A 509 -1.41 -11.32 -31.39
N GLY A 510 -1.09 -11.99 -30.28
CA GLY A 510 -2.12 -12.50 -29.36
C GLY A 510 -1.60 -13.10 -28.06
N TYR A 511 -2.52 -13.59 -27.25
CA TYR A 511 -2.19 -14.16 -25.95
C TYR A 511 -3.24 -15.17 -25.50
N GLN A 512 -2.83 -16.01 -24.55
CA GLN A 512 -3.67 -16.87 -23.74
C GLN A 512 -3.56 -16.46 -22.28
N ILE A 513 -4.69 -16.37 -21.58
CA ILE A 513 -4.71 -16.21 -20.11
C ILE A 513 -5.43 -17.40 -19.50
N ASN A 514 -4.77 -18.05 -18.54
CA ASN A 514 -5.38 -19.07 -17.68
C ASN A 514 -5.65 -18.44 -16.32
N PHE A 515 -6.88 -18.55 -15.84
CA PHE A 515 -7.33 -18.06 -14.55
C PHE A 515 -7.61 -19.22 -13.62
N LYS A 516 -7.26 -19.04 -12.35
CA LYS A 516 -7.61 -19.93 -11.24
C LYS A 516 -8.33 -19.14 -10.17
N ILE A 517 -9.57 -19.52 -9.89
CA ILE A 517 -10.39 -18.96 -8.81
C ILE A 517 -10.34 -19.93 -7.65
N THR A 518 -9.96 -19.49 -6.46
CA THR A 518 -9.91 -20.31 -5.23
C THR A 518 -10.86 -19.74 -4.19
N ASN A 519 -11.67 -20.58 -3.56
CA ASN A 519 -12.42 -20.19 -2.37
C ASN A 519 -11.50 -20.22 -1.15
N ILE A 520 -11.14 -19.04 -0.65
CA ILE A 520 -10.28 -18.86 0.53
C ILE A 520 -11.08 -18.65 1.82
N SER A 521 -12.42 -18.67 1.74
CA SER A 521 -13.30 -18.57 2.89
C SER A 521 -13.67 -19.94 3.47
N GLN A 522 -14.21 -19.91 4.69
CA GLN A 522 -14.78 -21.10 5.36
C GLN A 522 -16.23 -21.40 4.92
N GLU A 523 -16.81 -20.59 4.03
CA GLU A 523 -18.16 -20.79 3.50
C GLU A 523 -18.12 -21.30 2.06
N GLN A 524 -19.10 -22.09 1.65
CA GLN A 524 -19.23 -22.50 0.24
C GLN A 524 -19.59 -21.29 -0.64
N SER A 525 -18.87 -21.09 -1.74
CA SER A 525 -19.23 -20.13 -2.79
C SER A 525 -20.03 -20.82 -3.89
N SER A 526 -21.12 -20.19 -4.33
CA SER A 526 -21.96 -20.68 -5.43
C SER A 526 -22.24 -19.55 -6.42
N GLY A 527 -21.78 -19.69 -7.66
CA GLY A 527 -22.08 -18.75 -8.74
C GLY A 527 -21.09 -17.59 -8.89
N TRP A 528 -19.79 -17.85 -8.69
CA TRP A 528 -18.74 -16.82 -8.79
C TRP A 528 -18.90 -15.94 -10.03
N THR A 529 -18.74 -14.63 -9.87
CA THR A 529 -18.80 -13.70 -11.00
C THR A 529 -17.54 -12.86 -10.99
N LEU A 530 -16.69 -13.02 -12.01
CA LEU A 530 -15.46 -12.26 -12.17
C LEU A 530 -15.65 -11.19 -13.24
N LYS A 531 -15.42 -9.92 -12.91
CA LYS A 531 -15.42 -8.82 -13.87
C LYS A 531 -13.99 -8.39 -14.16
N ILE A 532 -13.64 -8.19 -15.43
CA ILE A 532 -12.33 -7.66 -15.86
C ILE A 532 -12.53 -6.53 -16.87
N LYS A 533 -11.84 -5.39 -16.71
CA LYS A 533 -11.98 -4.27 -17.68
C LYS A 533 -11.47 -4.66 -19.08
N LYS A 534 -12.27 -4.35 -20.10
CA LYS A 534 -11.99 -4.57 -21.54
C LYS A 534 -10.76 -3.85 -22.06
N LYS A 535 -10.23 -2.86 -21.34
CA LYS A 535 -9.00 -2.18 -21.75
C LYS A 535 -7.73 -3.02 -21.56
N TYR A 536 -7.78 -4.04 -20.70
CA TYR A 536 -6.63 -4.91 -20.41
C TYR A 536 -6.65 -6.22 -21.21
N ILE A 537 -7.84 -6.66 -21.60
CA ILE A 537 -8.03 -7.90 -22.34
C ILE A 537 -9.12 -7.73 -23.40
N ASN A 538 -9.13 -8.62 -24.37
CA ASN A 538 -10.22 -8.89 -25.29
C ASN A 538 -10.40 -10.40 -25.37
N VAL A 539 -11.63 -10.85 -25.59
CA VAL A 539 -11.94 -12.28 -25.59
C VAL A 539 -12.33 -12.69 -26.99
N ALA A 540 -11.41 -13.38 -27.69
CA ALA A 540 -11.69 -14.01 -28.98
C ALA A 540 -12.19 -15.45 -28.80
N GLN A 541 -11.65 -16.17 -27.80
CA GLN A 541 -12.12 -17.50 -27.41
C GLN A 541 -12.08 -17.63 -25.88
N SER A 542 -12.91 -18.52 -25.34
CA SER A 542 -12.92 -18.86 -23.92
C SER A 542 -13.31 -20.32 -23.71
N TRP A 543 -12.89 -20.90 -22.59
CA TRP A 543 -13.31 -22.24 -22.15
C TRP A 543 -13.53 -22.25 -20.63
N CYS A 544 -14.33 -23.21 -20.18
CA CYS A 544 -14.68 -23.41 -18.75
C CYS A 544 -15.34 -22.19 -18.08
N THR A 545 -15.86 -21.24 -18.85
CA THR A 545 -16.53 -20.03 -18.39
C THR A 545 -17.57 -19.57 -19.41
N ASN A 546 -18.61 -18.87 -18.95
CA ASN A 546 -19.44 -18.04 -19.81
C ASN A 546 -18.88 -16.62 -19.82
N VAL A 547 -18.93 -15.96 -20.97
CA VAL A 547 -18.46 -14.58 -21.14
C VAL A 547 -19.64 -13.72 -21.54
N ASP A 548 -19.85 -12.65 -20.78
CA ASP A 548 -20.78 -11.57 -21.10
C ASP A 548 -20.04 -10.23 -21.07
N GLU A 549 -20.71 -9.17 -21.53
CA GLU A 549 -20.14 -7.83 -21.62
C GLU A 549 -21.07 -6.80 -20.95
N ASP A 550 -20.53 -6.01 -20.04
CA ASP A 550 -21.27 -4.94 -19.34
C ASP A 550 -20.43 -3.66 -19.34
N GLY A 551 -20.82 -2.69 -20.17
CA GLY A 551 -20.09 -1.45 -20.37
C GLY A 551 -18.62 -1.68 -20.71
N GLU A 552 -17.72 -1.26 -19.81
CA GLU A 552 -16.28 -1.39 -19.94
C GLU A 552 -15.71 -2.73 -19.42
N TYR A 553 -16.54 -3.70 -19.06
CA TYR A 553 -16.10 -4.97 -18.46
C TYR A 553 -16.49 -6.19 -19.30
N TYR A 554 -15.61 -7.20 -19.31
CA TYR A 554 -16.00 -8.59 -19.52
C TYR A 554 -16.46 -9.18 -18.19
N ILE A 555 -17.56 -9.92 -18.21
CA ILE A 555 -18.11 -10.66 -17.08
C ILE A 555 -17.93 -12.15 -17.34
N PHE A 556 -17.17 -12.83 -16.49
CA PHE A 556 -16.96 -14.27 -16.49
C PHE A 556 -17.82 -14.92 -15.42
N THR A 557 -18.62 -15.91 -15.80
CA THR A 557 -19.48 -16.67 -14.88
C THR A 557 -19.31 -18.18 -15.08
N PRO A 558 -19.58 -19.01 -14.05
CA PRO A 558 -19.34 -20.44 -14.12
C PRO A 558 -20.25 -21.13 -15.12
N LEU A 559 -19.73 -22.26 -15.61
CA LEU A 559 -20.56 -23.34 -16.12
C LEU A 559 -21.15 -24.13 -14.95
N SER A 560 -22.23 -24.87 -15.21
CA SER A 560 -22.95 -25.62 -14.16
C SER A 560 -22.06 -26.54 -13.32
N TRP A 561 -20.96 -27.06 -13.87
CA TRP A 561 -20.07 -28.00 -13.20
C TRP A 561 -18.96 -27.35 -12.36
N ASN A 562 -18.66 -26.05 -12.55
CA ASN A 562 -17.68 -25.31 -11.74
C ASN A 562 -18.28 -24.13 -10.97
N ALA A 563 -19.60 -24.08 -10.85
CA ALA A 563 -20.28 -23.01 -10.11
C ALA A 563 -20.09 -23.08 -8.60
N VAL A 564 -19.77 -24.25 -8.05
CA VAL A 564 -19.67 -24.47 -6.61
C VAL A 564 -18.22 -24.70 -6.20
N LEU A 565 -17.74 -23.89 -5.25
CA LEU A 565 -16.42 -24.04 -4.63
C LEU A 565 -16.60 -24.15 -3.11
N ASN A 566 -16.30 -25.31 -2.53
CA ASN A 566 -16.18 -25.46 -1.07
C ASN A 566 -14.89 -24.78 -0.57
N PRO A 567 -14.73 -24.56 0.75
CA PRO A 567 -13.50 -24.02 1.32
C PRO A 567 -12.23 -24.70 0.79
N GLY A 568 -11.27 -23.90 0.34
CA GLY A 568 -10.01 -24.35 -0.26
C GLY A 568 -10.09 -24.89 -1.69
N GLN A 569 -11.29 -25.05 -2.26
CA GLN A 569 -11.43 -25.54 -3.64
C GLN A 569 -11.16 -24.45 -4.68
N SER A 570 -10.61 -24.88 -5.82
CA SER A 570 -10.39 -24.01 -6.97
C SER A 570 -11.10 -24.49 -8.23
N THR A 571 -11.38 -23.56 -9.14
CA THR A 571 -11.70 -23.85 -10.54
C THR A 571 -10.79 -23.05 -11.47
N GLU A 572 -10.59 -23.57 -12.67
CA GLU A 572 -9.81 -22.92 -13.70
C GLU A 572 -10.63 -22.67 -14.97
N PHE A 573 -10.34 -21.56 -15.62
CA PHE A 573 -10.89 -21.23 -16.94
C PHE A 573 -9.85 -20.43 -17.73
N GLY A 574 -10.05 -20.28 -19.03
CA GLY A 574 -9.10 -19.49 -19.82
C GLY A 574 -9.73 -18.78 -21.00
N ILE A 575 -8.95 -17.85 -21.54
CA ILE A 575 -9.30 -17.04 -22.71
C ILE A 575 -8.12 -17.00 -23.70
N ILE A 576 -8.44 -16.79 -24.96
CA ILE A 576 -7.51 -16.32 -25.98
C ILE A 576 -7.98 -14.95 -26.46
N GLY A 577 -7.04 -14.01 -26.52
CA GLY A 577 -7.25 -12.67 -27.07
C GLY A 577 -6.20 -12.33 -28.11
N SER A 578 -6.37 -11.16 -28.72
CA SER A 578 -5.47 -10.61 -29.74
C SER A 578 -4.78 -9.35 -29.25
N GLY A 579 -3.60 -9.05 -29.78
CA GLY A 579 -2.82 -7.86 -29.37
C GLY A 579 -2.06 -8.06 -28.06
N ASP A 580 -1.89 -6.97 -27.31
CA ASP A 580 -1.10 -6.94 -26.07
C ASP A 580 -1.98 -7.13 -24.83
N ALA A 581 -1.54 -7.99 -23.91
CA ALA A 581 -2.11 -8.18 -22.58
C ALA A 581 -1.01 -8.30 -21.51
N SER A 582 0.13 -7.62 -21.72
CA SER A 582 1.27 -7.57 -20.80
C SER A 582 1.00 -6.74 -19.53
N GLY A 583 0.04 -5.82 -19.55
CA GLY A 583 -0.39 -5.04 -18.38
C GLY A 583 -1.16 -5.86 -17.33
N GLY A 584 -1.15 -5.42 -16.06
CA GLY A 584 -1.93 -6.03 -14.98
C GLY A 584 -3.45 -5.98 -15.23
N LEU A 585 -4.19 -6.94 -14.67
CA LEU A 585 -5.65 -7.00 -14.84
C LEU A 585 -6.36 -6.20 -13.74
N ASP A 586 -7.24 -5.28 -14.12
CA ASP A 586 -8.23 -4.67 -13.21
C ASP A 586 -9.45 -5.59 -13.15
N TYR A 587 -9.63 -6.27 -12.02
CA TYR A 587 -10.68 -7.24 -11.81
C TYR A 587 -11.40 -7.08 -10.47
N SER A 588 -12.62 -7.60 -10.39
CA SER A 588 -13.40 -7.69 -9.15
C SER A 588 -14.27 -8.94 -9.15
N PHE A 589 -14.52 -9.50 -7.96
CA PHE A 589 -15.57 -10.49 -7.77
C PHE A 589 -16.86 -9.80 -7.32
N ASN A 590 -18.00 -10.25 -7.86
CA ASN A 590 -19.30 -9.98 -7.28
C ASN A 590 -19.80 -11.28 -6.64
N ASP A 591 -20.10 -11.21 -5.34
CA ASP A 591 -20.83 -12.26 -4.60
C ASP A 591 -22.34 -12.19 -4.89
#